data_AF-A0A2Y9RRR2-F1
#
_entry.id   AF-A0A2Y9RRR2-F1
#
_cell.length_a   1.000
_cell.length_b   1.000
_cell.length_c   1.000
_cell.angle_alpha   90.00
_cell.angle_beta   90.00
_cell.angle_gamma   90.00
#
_symmetry.space_group_name_H-M   'P 1'
#
loop_
_entity.id
_entity.type
_entity.pdbx_description
1 polymer ?
#
loop_
_entity_poly.entity_id
_entity_poly.type
_entity_poly.pdbx_seq_one_letter_code
_entity_poly.pdbx_strand_id
1 'polypeptide(L)'
;MESVVPVASFFYWVGAGTVAYLALRISYYLFTAFRVWGLGNETGVGPGLGEWAVVTGSTDGIGKSYAQELAKRGMKVLLISRSQDKLNQVSSEIREKFKVETRTIAVDFGSEDIYDRIKTGLAGLEIGVLVNNVGMSYEYPEYFLDIPDLDNTIRKLININVVSVCKMTRLVLPGMVER
;
A
#
# COMPACT_ATOMS: atom_id res chain seq x y z
N MET A 1 53.51 -6.69 49.32
CA MET A 1 53.18 -5.67 48.29
C MET A 1 52.38 -6.41 47.23
N GLU A 2 51.10 -6.65 47.52
CA GLU A 2 50.25 -7.56 46.74
C GLU A 2 49.58 -6.85 45.56
N SER A 3 49.48 -7.58 44.47
CA SER A 3 49.09 -7.20 43.13
C SER A 3 47.57 -6.98 42.99
N VAL A 4 47.09 -5.76 43.26
CA VAL A 4 45.66 -5.37 43.09
C VAL A 4 45.33 -4.92 41.64
N VAL A 5 46.28 -5.04 40.72
CA VAL A 5 46.20 -4.54 39.33
C VAL A 5 45.34 -5.37 38.33
N PRO A 6 45.09 -6.70 38.48
CA PRO A 6 44.45 -7.49 37.41
C PRO A 6 42.96 -7.19 37.20
N VAL A 7 42.22 -6.97 38.29
CA VAL A 7 40.76 -6.87 38.27
C VAL A 7 40.30 -5.52 37.71
N ALA A 8 41.00 -4.44 38.07
CA ALA A 8 40.73 -3.10 37.55
C ALA A 8 40.96 -3.02 36.04
N SER A 9 42.01 -3.70 35.54
CA SER A 9 42.28 -3.75 34.10
C SER A 9 41.21 -4.53 33.33
N PHE A 10 40.64 -5.58 33.91
CA PHE A 10 39.57 -6.36 33.28
C PHE A 10 38.29 -5.54 33.07
N PHE A 11 37.81 -4.87 34.13
CA PHE A 11 36.60 -4.03 34.03
C PHE A 11 36.79 -2.83 33.09
N TYR A 12 38.01 -2.28 33.01
CA TYR A 12 38.33 -1.24 32.03
C TYR A 12 38.12 -1.72 30.58
N TRP A 13 38.65 -2.88 30.21
CA TRP A 13 38.51 -3.42 28.86
C TRP A 13 37.08 -3.82 28.51
N VAL A 14 36.32 -4.37 29.48
CA VAL A 14 34.89 -4.65 29.29
C VAL A 14 34.10 -3.35 29.09
N GLY A 15 34.39 -2.30 29.86
CA GLY A 15 33.78 -0.98 29.71
C GLY A 15 34.11 -0.34 28.36
N ALA A 16 35.38 -0.34 27.97
CA ALA A 16 35.83 0.18 26.68
C ALA A 16 35.20 -0.57 25.50
N GLY A 17 35.13 -1.91 25.58
CA GLY A 17 34.46 -2.74 24.57
C GLY A 17 32.96 -2.45 24.49
N THR A 18 32.30 -2.24 25.62
CA THR A 18 30.87 -1.90 25.66
C THR A 18 30.60 -0.52 25.05
N VAL A 19 31.42 0.48 25.36
CA VAL A 19 31.30 1.83 24.76
C VAL A 19 31.56 1.77 23.26
N ALA A 20 32.58 1.04 22.81
CA ALA A 20 32.87 0.87 21.39
C ALA A 20 31.71 0.17 20.65
N TYR A 21 31.13 -0.88 21.25
CA TYR A 21 29.97 -1.57 20.70
C TYR A 21 28.75 -0.64 20.61
N LEU A 22 28.44 0.13 21.65
CA LEU A 22 27.32 1.07 21.65
C LEU A 22 27.55 2.20 20.65
N ALA A 23 28.77 2.74 20.55
CA ALA A 23 29.11 3.76 19.57
C ALA A 23 28.95 3.24 18.14
N LEU A 24 29.48 2.04 17.82
CA LEU A 24 29.29 1.41 16.51
C LEU A 24 27.81 1.17 16.21
N ARG A 25 27.03 0.71 17.19
CA ARG A 25 25.60 0.47 17.03
C ARG A 25 24.83 1.77 16.76
N ILE A 26 25.12 2.84 17.49
CA ILE A 26 24.50 4.16 17.27
C ILE A 26 24.92 4.72 15.90
N SER A 27 26.21 4.67 15.57
CA SER A 27 26.71 5.10 14.26
C SER A 27 26.07 4.31 13.11
N TYR A 28 25.86 3.01 13.28
CA TYR A 28 25.13 2.19 12.31
C TYR A 28 23.68 2.66 12.16
N TYR A 29 22.95 2.86 13.25
CA TYR A 29 21.57 3.35 13.19
C TYR A 29 21.47 4.74 12.56
N LEU A 30 22.37 5.66 12.92
CA LEU A 30 22.43 7.00 12.34
C LEU A 30 22.76 6.94 10.86
N PHE A 31 23.71 6.09 10.45
CA PHE A 31 24.04 5.88 9.05
C PHE A 31 22.87 5.27 8.28
N THR A 32 22.16 4.28 8.84
CA THR A 32 20.96 3.73 8.20
C THR A 32 19.84 4.76 8.12
N ALA A 33 19.63 5.57 9.16
CA ALA A 33 18.64 6.64 9.14
C ALA A 33 18.98 7.68 8.07
N PHE A 34 20.24 8.12 8.01
CA PHE A 34 20.73 9.03 6.98
C PHE A 34 20.63 8.43 5.57
N ARG A 35 20.97 7.15 5.38
CA ARG A 35 20.84 6.47 4.09
C ARG A 35 19.39 6.41 3.64
N VAL A 36 18.47 6.05 4.54
CA VAL A 36 17.05 5.91 4.18
C VAL A 36 16.39 7.28 3.99
N TRP A 37 16.68 8.26 4.85
CA TRP A 37 15.96 9.54 4.86
C TRP A 37 16.67 10.65 4.08
N GLY A 38 18.00 10.61 4.01
CA GLY A 38 18.83 11.60 3.32
C GLY A 38 19.17 11.22 1.87
N LEU A 39 19.44 9.93 1.61
CA LEU A 39 19.79 9.45 0.26
C LEU A 39 18.65 8.67 -0.42
N GLY A 40 17.76 8.04 0.35
CA GLY A 40 16.67 7.21 -0.15
C GLY A 40 15.43 8.03 -0.51
N ASN A 41 15.53 8.92 -1.50
CA ASN A 41 14.38 9.70 -1.96
C ASN A 41 14.07 9.59 -3.46
N GLU A 42 14.67 8.64 -4.16
CA GLU A 42 14.09 8.18 -5.42
C GLU A 42 12.90 7.28 -5.07
N THR A 43 11.71 7.83 -5.14
CA THR A 43 10.48 7.04 -5.05
C THR A 43 10.48 6.09 -6.24
N GLY A 44 10.91 4.83 -6.02
CA GLY A 44 10.85 3.79 -7.06
C GLY A 44 9.44 3.56 -7.61
N VAL A 45 8.42 4.13 -6.95
CA VAL A 45 7.03 4.17 -7.41
C VAL A 45 6.74 5.52 -8.09
N GLY A 46 6.48 5.47 -9.40
CA GLY A 46 6.11 6.63 -10.21
C GLY A 46 5.83 6.22 -11.66
N PRO A 47 5.68 7.19 -12.59
CA PRO A 47 5.36 6.92 -14.00
C PRO A 47 6.37 6.01 -14.70
N GLY A 48 7.60 5.91 -14.21
CA GLY A 48 8.62 4.99 -14.75
C GLY A 48 8.28 3.50 -14.60
N LEU A 49 7.31 3.13 -13.75
CA LEU A 49 6.79 1.76 -13.67
C LEU A 49 5.64 1.50 -14.67
N GLY A 50 5.11 2.56 -15.28
CA GLY A 50 3.91 2.62 -16.09
C GLY A 50 3.08 3.85 -15.74
N GLU A 51 2.45 4.50 -16.72
CA GLU A 51 1.78 5.79 -16.52
C GLU A 51 0.60 5.74 -15.53
N TRP A 52 -0.08 4.60 -15.41
CA TRP A 52 -1.31 4.44 -14.65
C TRP A 52 -1.14 3.67 -13.35
N ALA A 53 -1.78 4.18 -12.30
CA ALA A 53 -2.06 3.47 -11.07
C ALA A 53 -3.55 3.10 -11.00
N VAL A 54 -3.86 1.85 -10.67
CA VAL A 54 -5.22 1.38 -10.41
C VAL A 54 -5.41 1.24 -8.91
N VAL A 55 -6.44 1.87 -8.35
CA VAL A 55 -6.74 1.81 -6.91
C VAL A 55 -8.18 1.36 -6.71
N THR A 56 -8.37 0.22 -6.03
CA THR A 56 -9.69 -0.27 -5.64
C THR A 56 -10.10 0.26 -4.25
N GLY A 57 -11.37 0.54 -4.03
CA GLY A 57 -11.85 1.18 -2.79
C GLY A 57 -11.33 2.61 -2.63
N SER A 58 -11.19 3.36 -3.73
CA SER A 58 -10.43 4.61 -3.80
C SER A 58 -11.20 5.88 -3.39
N THR A 59 -12.43 5.76 -2.90
CA THR A 59 -13.29 6.92 -2.60
C THR A 59 -13.20 7.43 -1.18
N ASP A 60 -12.55 6.69 -0.28
CA ASP A 60 -12.42 7.07 1.12
C ASP A 60 -11.17 6.44 1.76
N GLY A 61 -10.83 6.89 2.98
CA GLY A 61 -9.82 6.30 3.84
C GLY A 61 -8.47 6.05 3.16
N ILE A 62 -7.93 4.86 3.38
CA ILE A 62 -6.58 4.46 2.91
C ILE A 62 -6.50 4.46 1.38
N GLY A 63 -7.55 3.99 0.69
CA GLY A 63 -7.59 3.97 -0.77
C GLY A 63 -7.55 5.36 -1.39
N LYS A 64 -8.32 6.31 -0.83
CA LYS A 64 -8.28 7.72 -1.27
C LYS A 64 -6.88 8.32 -1.08
N SER A 65 -6.25 8.06 0.07
CA SER A 65 -4.89 8.52 0.36
C SER A 65 -3.86 7.94 -0.61
N TYR A 66 -3.94 6.64 -0.93
CA TYR A 66 -3.07 6.04 -1.95
C TYR A 66 -3.26 6.70 -3.32
N ALA A 67 -4.50 6.91 -3.75
CA ALA A 67 -4.79 7.59 -5.01
C ALA A 67 -4.18 9.00 -5.06
N GLN A 68 -4.30 9.77 -3.98
CA GLN A 68 -3.70 11.11 -3.89
C GLN A 68 -2.17 11.09 -3.87
N GLU A 69 -1.54 10.16 -3.14
CA GLU A 69 -0.08 10.08 -3.09
C GLU A 69 0.53 9.56 -4.41
N LEU A 70 -0.15 8.66 -5.13
CA LEU A 70 0.28 8.22 -6.45
C LEU A 70 0.12 9.35 -7.49
N ALA A 71 -0.97 10.11 -7.42
CA ALA A 71 -1.16 11.30 -8.23
C ALA A 71 -0.11 12.38 -7.96
N LYS A 72 0.24 12.62 -6.69
CA LYS A 72 1.30 13.54 -6.27
C LYS A 72 2.66 13.16 -6.84
N ARG A 73 2.91 11.87 -7.07
CA ARG A 73 4.10 11.33 -7.74
C ARG A 73 4.02 11.37 -9.27
N GLY A 74 2.97 11.97 -9.84
CA GLY A 74 2.81 12.19 -11.27
C GLY A 74 2.12 11.05 -12.04
N MET A 75 1.63 10.01 -11.35
CA MET A 75 0.90 8.93 -12.02
C MET A 75 -0.53 9.35 -12.36
N LYS A 76 -1.03 8.89 -13.52
CA LYS A 76 -2.45 8.91 -13.84
C LYS A 76 -3.16 7.89 -12.96
N VAL A 77 -4.40 8.16 -12.53
CA VAL A 77 -5.08 7.28 -11.54
C VAL A 77 -6.43 6.78 -12.04
N LEU A 78 -6.57 5.46 -12.15
CA LEU A 78 -7.85 4.78 -12.34
C LEU A 78 -8.45 4.43 -10.97
N LEU A 79 -9.54 5.12 -10.64
CA LEU A 79 -10.27 5.00 -9.39
C LEU A 79 -11.41 3.97 -9.55
N ILE A 80 -11.45 2.95 -8.69
CA ILE A 80 -12.50 1.93 -8.70
C ILE A 80 -13.19 1.88 -7.34
N SER A 81 -14.50 2.11 -7.30
CA SER A 81 -15.32 2.04 -6.08
C SER A 81 -16.80 1.90 -6.44
N ARG A 82 -17.69 1.87 -5.44
CA ARG A 82 -19.13 1.64 -5.62
C ARG A 82 -19.90 2.88 -6.09
N SER A 83 -19.63 4.04 -5.48
CA SER A 83 -20.40 5.27 -5.71
C SER A 83 -19.76 6.13 -6.79
N GLN A 84 -20.49 6.34 -7.89
CA GLN A 84 -20.03 7.21 -8.99
C GLN A 84 -19.88 8.67 -8.54
N ASP A 85 -20.75 9.18 -7.67
CA ASP A 85 -20.67 10.56 -7.18
C ASP A 85 -19.41 10.79 -6.35
N LYS A 86 -19.09 9.87 -5.42
CA LYS A 86 -17.84 9.93 -4.65
C LYS A 86 -16.61 9.78 -5.56
N LEU A 87 -16.68 8.92 -6.57
CA LEU A 87 -15.61 8.78 -7.56
C LEU A 87 -15.38 10.09 -8.33
N ASN A 88 -16.45 10.75 -8.78
CA ASN A 88 -16.38 12.03 -9.46
C ASN A 88 -15.75 13.10 -8.57
N GLN A 89 -16.14 13.16 -7.30
CA GLN A 89 -15.56 14.09 -6.33
C GLN A 89 -14.05 13.86 -6.17
N VAL A 90 -13.61 12.64 -5.85
CA VAL A 90 -12.18 12.33 -5.65
C VAL A 90 -11.38 12.54 -6.93
N SER A 91 -11.97 12.20 -8.08
CA SER A 91 -11.38 12.43 -9.40
C SER A 91 -11.11 13.92 -9.64
N SER A 92 -12.10 14.79 -9.39
CA SER A 92 -11.94 16.24 -9.52
C SER A 92 -10.90 16.79 -8.55
N GLU A 93 -10.94 16.39 -7.27
CA GLU A 93 -9.95 16.80 -6.27
C GLU A 93 -8.51 16.46 -6.72
N ILE A 94 -8.29 15.25 -7.25
CA ILE A 94 -6.98 14.80 -7.74
C ILE A 94 -6.54 15.60 -8.97
N ARG A 95 -7.44 15.76 -9.96
CA ARG A 95 -7.14 16.52 -11.20
C ARG A 95 -6.80 17.97 -10.90
N GLU A 96 -7.55 18.61 -10.00
CA GLU A 96 -7.34 20.00 -9.63
C GLU A 96 -6.02 20.20 -8.88
N LYS A 97 -5.71 19.33 -7.92
CA LYS A 97 -4.54 19.47 -7.04
C LYS A 97 -3.23 19.04 -7.69
N PHE A 98 -3.23 17.95 -8.46
CA PHE A 98 -2.01 17.32 -8.96
C PHE A 98 -1.85 17.40 -10.48
N LYS A 99 -2.87 17.86 -11.21
CA LYS A 99 -2.84 18.03 -12.68
C LYS A 99 -2.55 16.74 -13.46
N VAL A 100 -2.93 15.58 -12.89
CA VAL A 100 -2.83 14.27 -13.56
C VAL A 100 -4.18 13.82 -14.12
N GLU A 101 -4.16 12.98 -15.15
CA GLU A 101 -5.37 12.34 -15.66
C GLU A 101 -5.93 11.35 -14.63
N THR A 102 -7.25 11.28 -14.54
CA THR A 102 -7.94 10.24 -13.75
C THR A 102 -9.03 9.59 -14.58
N ARG A 103 -9.34 8.34 -14.29
CA ARG A 103 -10.50 7.61 -14.82
C ARG A 103 -11.25 6.97 -13.66
N THR A 104 -12.52 6.67 -13.85
CA THR A 104 -13.37 6.10 -12.79
C THR A 104 -14.14 4.89 -13.30
N ILE A 105 -14.24 3.85 -12.49
CA ILE A 105 -15.10 2.69 -12.74
C ILE A 105 -15.96 2.46 -11.51
N ALA A 106 -17.27 2.70 -11.62
CA ALA A 106 -18.23 2.42 -10.57
C ALA A 106 -18.71 0.96 -10.62
N VAL A 107 -18.28 0.13 -9.66
CA VAL A 107 -18.64 -1.29 -9.54
C VAL A 107 -18.73 -1.71 -8.08
N ASP A 108 -19.57 -2.71 -7.80
CA ASP A 108 -19.64 -3.36 -6.49
C ASP A 108 -18.91 -4.70 -6.50
N PHE A 109 -17.82 -4.79 -5.74
CA PHE A 109 -17.05 -6.03 -5.59
C PHE A 109 -17.81 -7.14 -4.87
N GLY A 110 -18.99 -6.86 -4.30
CA GLY A 110 -19.92 -7.89 -3.84
C GLY A 110 -20.64 -8.63 -4.98
N SER A 111 -20.65 -8.09 -6.20
CA SER A 111 -21.28 -8.69 -7.39
C SER A 111 -20.30 -9.52 -8.21
N GLU A 112 -20.79 -10.54 -8.93
CA GLU A 112 -19.94 -11.49 -9.67
C GLU A 112 -19.60 -11.05 -11.11
N ASP A 113 -20.42 -10.19 -11.71
CA ASP A 113 -20.42 -9.81 -13.13
C ASP A 113 -19.65 -8.51 -13.44
N ILE A 114 -18.83 -8.02 -12.52
CA ILE A 114 -18.16 -6.72 -12.64
C ILE A 114 -16.85 -6.75 -13.45
N TYR A 115 -16.20 -7.91 -13.54
CA TYR A 115 -14.82 -7.99 -14.02
C TYR A 115 -14.66 -7.72 -15.52
N ASP A 116 -15.69 -7.98 -16.33
CA ASP A 116 -15.66 -7.66 -17.76
C ASP A 116 -15.72 -6.14 -17.99
N ARG A 117 -16.50 -5.44 -17.17
CA ARG A 117 -16.54 -3.98 -17.16
C ARG A 117 -15.20 -3.39 -16.72
N ILE A 118 -14.61 -3.96 -15.66
CA ILE A 118 -13.27 -3.55 -15.21
C ILE A 118 -12.24 -3.78 -16.31
N LYS A 119 -12.19 -4.99 -16.88
CA LYS A 119 -11.29 -5.35 -17.98
C LYS A 119 -11.38 -4.36 -19.15
N THR A 120 -12.60 -4.01 -19.54
CA THR A 120 -12.85 -3.02 -20.59
C THR A 120 -12.29 -1.64 -20.22
N GLY A 121 -12.48 -1.20 -18.98
CA GLY A 121 -11.94 0.09 -18.51
C GLY A 121 -10.42 0.12 -18.32
N LEU A 122 -9.78 -1.06 -18.16
CA LEU A 122 -8.33 -1.20 -18.10
C LEU A 122 -7.66 -1.26 -19.48
N ALA A 123 -8.43 -1.49 -20.55
CA ALA A 123 -7.89 -1.68 -21.88
C ALA A 123 -7.09 -0.46 -22.37
N GLY A 124 -5.88 -0.71 -22.89
CA GLY A 124 -4.99 0.33 -23.41
C GLY A 124 -4.31 1.18 -22.33
N LEU A 125 -4.47 0.86 -21.04
CA LEU A 125 -3.77 1.54 -19.97
C LEU A 125 -2.41 0.88 -19.70
N GLU A 126 -1.36 1.68 -19.66
CA GLU A 126 -0.05 1.23 -19.19
C GLU A 126 0.00 1.25 -17.66
N ILE A 127 -0.41 0.16 -17.03
CA ILE A 127 -0.60 0.10 -15.57
C ILE A 127 0.70 -0.30 -14.89
N GLY A 128 1.32 0.63 -14.15
CA GLY A 128 2.53 0.40 -13.35
C GLY A 128 2.28 0.00 -11.90
N VAL A 129 1.12 0.37 -11.35
CA VAL A 129 0.79 0.10 -9.94
C VAL A 129 -0.65 -0.40 -9.82
N LEU A 130 -0.85 -1.48 -9.06
CA LEU A 130 -2.17 -1.95 -8.63
C LEU A 130 -2.24 -1.91 -7.10
N VAL A 131 -3.19 -1.15 -6.57
CA VAL A 131 -3.51 -1.12 -5.14
C VAL A 131 -4.83 -1.87 -4.93
N ASN A 132 -4.72 -3.12 -4.49
CA ASN A 132 -5.86 -3.91 -4.02
C ASN A 132 -6.23 -3.47 -2.60
N ASN A 133 -7.11 -2.47 -2.49
CA ASN A 133 -7.52 -1.88 -1.22
C ASN A 133 -9.02 -2.07 -0.90
N VAL A 134 -9.86 -2.38 -1.89
CA VAL A 134 -11.25 -2.72 -1.60
C VAL A 134 -11.33 -3.86 -0.60
N GLY A 135 -12.18 -3.69 0.41
CA GLY A 135 -12.35 -4.64 1.48
C GLY A 135 -13.63 -4.37 2.25
N MET A 136 -14.10 -5.39 2.96
CA MET A 136 -15.17 -5.26 3.93
C MET A 136 -14.85 -6.07 5.19
N SER A 137 -15.51 -5.71 6.29
CA SER A 137 -15.55 -6.45 7.54
C SER A 137 -16.98 -6.44 8.06
N TYR A 138 -17.22 -7.12 9.19
CA TYR A 138 -18.44 -6.95 9.97
C TYR A 138 -18.58 -5.48 10.41
N GLU A 139 -19.81 -5.00 10.59
CA GLU A 139 -20.10 -3.62 10.99
C GLU A 139 -19.57 -3.29 12.40
N TYR A 140 -19.61 -4.28 13.30
CA TYR A 140 -19.10 -4.20 14.66
C TYR A 140 -18.44 -5.53 15.06
N PRO A 141 -17.54 -5.53 16.07
CA PRO A 141 -16.99 -6.77 16.62
C PRO A 141 -18.11 -7.66 17.17
N GLU A 142 -18.18 -8.90 16.72
CA GLU A 142 -19.20 -9.86 17.12
C GLU A 142 -18.59 -11.26 17.24
N TYR A 143 -19.16 -12.11 18.09
CA TYR A 143 -18.79 -13.51 18.15
C TYR A 143 -19.18 -14.21 16.85
N PHE A 144 -18.33 -15.14 16.39
CA PHE A 144 -18.50 -15.77 15.08
C PHE A 144 -19.86 -16.45 14.90
N LEU A 145 -20.40 -17.08 15.96
CA LEU A 145 -21.69 -17.76 15.93
C LEU A 145 -22.89 -16.81 15.99
N ASP A 146 -22.66 -15.56 16.40
CA ASP A 146 -23.71 -14.55 16.61
C ASP A 146 -23.82 -13.58 15.42
N ILE A 147 -22.96 -13.76 14.40
CA ILE A 147 -23.01 -12.95 13.18
C ILE A 147 -24.32 -13.26 12.43
N PRO A 148 -25.15 -12.23 12.13
CA PRO A 148 -26.35 -12.42 11.34
C PRO A 148 -26.01 -12.82 9.90
N ASP A 149 -26.81 -13.71 9.31
CA ASP A 149 -26.65 -14.17 7.93
C ASP A 149 -25.20 -14.66 7.64
N LEU A 150 -24.67 -15.47 8.57
CA LEU A 150 -23.27 -15.88 8.61
C LEU A 150 -22.77 -16.46 7.28
N ASP A 151 -23.54 -17.34 6.64
CA ASP A 151 -23.14 -17.96 5.36
C ASP A 151 -22.94 -16.93 4.24
N ASN A 152 -23.85 -15.96 4.12
CA ASN A 152 -23.74 -14.88 3.14
C ASN A 152 -22.60 -13.93 3.50
N THR A 153 -22.43 -13.61 4.79
CA THR A 153 -21.35 -12.78 5.29
C THR A 153 -19.98 -13.39 4.98
N ILE A 154 -19.82 -14.70 5.22
CA ILE A 154 -18.61 -15.46 4.86
C ILE A 154 -18.37 -15.37 3.34
N ARG A 155 -19.39 -15.63 2.52
CA ARG A 155 -19.26 -15.55 1.05
C ARG A 155 -18.83 -14.17 0.59
N LYS A 156 -19.44 -13.10 1.12
CA LYS A 156 -19.11 -11.71 0.79
C LYS A 156 -17.70 -11.33 1.22
N LEU A 157 -17.29 -11.71 2.43
CA LEU A 157 -15.93 -11.47 2.93
C LEU A 157 -14.89 -12.14 2.04
N ILE A 158 -15.09 -13.41 1.69
CA ILE A 158 -14.19 -14.14 0.80
C ILE A 158 -14.18 -13.49 -0.59
N ASN A 159 -15.35 -13.16 -1.14
CA ASN A 159 -15.44 -12.56 -2.48
C ASN A 159 -14.73 -11.19 -2.54
N ILE A 160 -15.05 -10.28 -1.62
CA ILE A 160 -14.54 -8.91 -1.64
C ILE A 160 -13.08 -8.84 -1.18
N ASN A 161 -12.65 -9.62 -0.19
CA ASN A 161 -11.30 -9.48 0.37
C ASN A 161 -10.28 -10.43 -0.25
N VAL A 162 -10.71 -11.55 -0.83
CA VAL A 162 -9.80 -12.58 -1.36
C VAL A 162 -9.95 -12.72 -2.88
N VAL A 163 -11.17 -13.00 -3.36
CA VAL A 163 -11.40 -13.25 -4.79
C VAL A 163 -11.10 -12.00 -5.61
N SER A 164 -11.50 -10.82 -5.15
CA SER A 164 -11.23 -9.55 -5.83
C SER A 164 -9.75 -9.30 -6.05
N VAL A 165 -8.91 -9.58 -5.04
CA VAL A 165 -7.46 -9.41 -5.09
C VAL A 165 -6.87 -10.31 -6.18
N CYS A 166 -7.26 -11.58 -6.21
CA CYS A 166 -6.80 -12.52 -7.21
C CYS A 166 -7.27 -12.14 -8.62
N LYS A 167 -8.53 -11.75 -8.79
CA LYS A 167 -9.12 -11.38 -10.09
C LYS A 167 -8.51 -10.10 -10.65
N MET A 168 -8.41 -9.04 -9.83
CA MET A 168 -7.76 -7.78 -10.23
C MET A 168 -6.30 -8.00 -10.59
N THR A 169 -5.57 -8.79 -9.80
CA THR A 169 -4.18 -9.14 -10.11
C THR A 169 -4.10 -9.88 -11.45
N ARG A 170 -4.97 -10.87 -11.69
CA ARG A 170 -5.01 -11.59 -12.98
C ARG A 170 -5.32 -10.68 -14.17
N LEU A 171 -6.15 -9.65 -13.99
CA LEU A 171 -6.48 -8.70 -15.05
C LEU A 171 -5.32 -7.76 -15.40
N VAL A 172 -4.52 -7.37 -14.40
CA VAL A 172 -3.49 -6.33 -14.56
C VAL A 172 -2.09 -6.91 -14.78
N LEU A 173 -1.75 -8.00 -14.09
CA LEU A 173 -0.41 -8.58 -14.05
C LEU A 173 0.16 -8.98 -15.42
N PRO A 174 -0.61 -9.57 -16.36
CA PRO A 174 -0.06 -9.92 -17.68
C PRO A 174 0.57 -8.71 -18.39
N GLY A 175 -0.12 -7.56 -18.40
CA GLY A 175 0.40 -6.33 -19.00
C GLY A 175 1.56 -5.70 -18.22
N MET A 176 1.72 -6.02 -16.93
CA MET A 176 2.90 -5.62 -16.14
C MET A 176 4.14 -6.46 -16.46
N VAL A 177 3.96 -7.75 -16.77
CA VAL A 177 5.05 -8.68 -17.07
C VAL A 177 5.61 -8.49 -18.48
N GLU A 178 4.80 -8.05 -19.42
CA GLU A 178 5.22 -7.78 -20.81
C GLU A 178 6.17 -6.57 -20.96
N ARG A 179 6.42 -5.82 -19.88
CA ARG A 179 7.29 -4.65 -19.86
C ARG A 179 8.61 -4.96 -19.18
#